data_AF-A0A8J1Y158-F1
#
_entry.id   AF-A0A8J1Y158-F1
#
_cell.length_a   1.000
_cell.length_b   1.000
_cell.length_c   1.000
_cell.angle_alpha   90.00
_cell.angle_beta   90.00
_cell.angle_gamma   90.00
#
_symmetry.space_group_name_H-M   'P 1'
#
loop_
_entity.id
_entity.type
_entity.pdbx_description
1 polymer ?
#
loop_
_entity_poly.entity_id
_entity_poly.type
_entity_poly.pdbx_seq_one_letter_code
_entity_poly.pdbx_strand_id
1 'polypeptide(L)'
;MKWTIVYLNYLWRILKSPEFLLLNVFLNVSILVYVTIRSVTIYGLSGPQLEMNDLRQRQSARHQMDASKMTHAKDDKTPYIDMDKLIDSRSLNKTTDAFIVGVKECIPNGFMSILSHHPQLVLANGPTSFFRHDSYYWLGKQYYTSIIPDKRNGTITLDSCVECFDNPFAPKRLFEMNRDLKVIVMLRNPVERLLLEYSKLIQTEQRHINLTLDGWLFDPDTGEVHTNRDSIKRSAYMEFLPKWSAAFGRDNIHLISVNAFLKNPWMELGNLERFLHIDTFFEQQKHDPIVRTKGFTAFCHVPGVCVMDSTAYLQYATHNTTNLLNDYYKDDNRRLNQYFNICFDEDKCKI
;
A
#
# COMPACT_ATOMS: atom_id res chain seq x y z
N MET A 1 -20.61 32.53 -78.51
CA MET A 1 -20.91 33.04 -77.15
C MET A 1 -22.34 32.68 -76.68
N LYS A 2 -22.84 31.46 -76.94
CA LYS A 2 -24.14 30.95 -76.45
C LYS A 2 -24.05 29.60 -75.71
N TRP A 3 -22.88 28.95 -75.71
CA TRP A 3 -22.67 27.63 -75.10
C TRP A 3 -22.24 27.68 -73.63
N THR A 4 -21.63 28.78 -73.18
CA THR A 4 -21.19 28.98 -71.78
C THR A 4 -22.34 29.23 -70.81
N ILE A 5 -23.43 29.88 -71.27
CA ILE A 5 -24.61 30.17 -70.44
C ILE A 5 -25.44 28.91 -70.19
N VAL A 6 -25.47 27.97 -71.14
CA VAL A 6 -26.19 26.69 -70.99
C VAL A 6 -25.49 25.79 -69.95
N TYR A 7 -24.15 25.75 -69.96
CA TYR A 7 -23.37 24.97 -69.00
C TYR A 7 -23.50 25.51 -67.57
N LEU A 8 -23.47 26.83 -67.39
CA LEU A 8 -23.66 27.47 -66.09
C LEU A 8 -25.07 27.22 -65.51
N ASN A 9 -26.12 27.28 -66.34
CA ASN A 9 -27.48 26.96 -65.90
C ASN A 9 -27.69 25.47 -65.58
N TYR A 10 -26.98 24.56 -66.25
CA TYR A 10 -27.03 23.13 -65.96
C TYR A 10 -26.32 22.79 -64.64
N LEU A 11 -25.15 23.37 -64.39
CA LEU A 11 -24.43 23.27 -63.10
C LEU A 11 -25.23 23.86 -61.93
N TRP A 12 -25.94 24.97 -62.15
CA TRP A 12 -26.76 25.59 -61.11
C TRP A 12 -28.01 24.76 -60.75
N ARG A 13 -28.58 24.00 -61.70
CA ARG A 13 -29.67 23.03 -61.43
C ARG A 13 -29.19 21.81 -60.65
N ILE A 14 -27.98 21.33 -60.90
CA ILE A 14 -27.40 20.18 -60.17
C ILE A 14 -27.13 20.55 -58.71
N LEU A 15 -26.56 21.74 -58.46
CA LEU A 15 -26.25 22.23 -57.11
C LEU A 15 -27.47 22.49 -56.21
N LYS A 16 -28.66 22.67 -56.80
CA LYS A 16 -29.94 22.84 -56.06
C LYS A 16 -30.81 21.58 -56.03
N SER A 17 -30.34 20.45 -56.56
CA SER A 17 -31.11 19.22 -56.51
C SER A 17 -31.19 18.67 -55.07
N PRO A 18 -32.31 18.06 -54.66
CA PRO A 18 -32.46 17.46 -53.33
C PRO A 18 -31.40 16.40 -53.03
N GLU A 19 -30.95 15.69 -54.06
CA GLU A 19 -29.94 14.63 -53.98
C GLU A 19 -28.54 15.19 -53.65
N PHE A 20 -28.18 16.37 -54.18
CA PHE A 20 -26.90 17.03 -53.89
C PHE A 20 -26.88 17.69 -52.50
N LEU A 21 -28.02 18.19 -52.04
CA LEU A 21 -28.21 18.66 -50.66
C LEU A 21 -28.13 17.50 -49.66
N LEU A 22 -28.74 16.36 -49.97
CA LEU A 22 -28.60 15.14 -49.16
C LEU A 22 -27.15 14.66 -49.12
N LEU A 23 -26.43 14.65 -50.25
CA LEU A 23 -25.00 14.26 -50.26
C LEU A 23 -24.15 15.19 -49.38
N ASN A 24 -24.40 16.50 -49.41
CA ASN A 24 -23.71 17.47 -48.56
C ASN A 24 -24.06 17.30 -47.07
N VAL A 25 -25.32 16.99 -46.75
CA VAL A 25 -25.72 16.68 -45.36
C VAL A 25 -25.05 15.39 -44.89
N PHE A 26 -25.01 14.34 -45.72
CA PHE A 26 -24.32 13.09 -45.40
C PHE A 26 -22.80 13.28 -45.23
N LEU A 27 -22.16 14.08 -46.07
CA LEU A 27 -20.74 14.41 -45.95
C LEU A 27 -20.46 15.22 -44.67
N ASN A 28 -21.27 16.23 -44.35
CA ASN A 28 -21.09 17.02 -43.13
C ASN A 28 -21.39 16.21 -41.85
N VAL A 29 -22.42 15.36 -41.85
CA VAL A 29 -22.70 14.45 -40.72
C VAL A 29 -21.59 13.42 -40.56
N SER A 30 -21.05 12.87 -41.65
CA SER A 30 -19.93 11.92 -41.60
C SER A 30 -18.65 12.57 -41.09
N ILE A 31 -18.38 13.83 -41.46
CA ILE A 31 -17.25 14.61 -40.93
C ILE A 31 -17.47 14.90 -39.45
N LEU A 32 -18.69 15.29 -39.03
CA LEU A 32 -19.00 15.56 -37.62
C LEU A 32 -18.90 14.29 -36.75
N VAL A 33 -19.35 13.15 -37.26
CA VAL A 33 -19.21 11.83 -36.63
C VAL A 33 -17.73 11.41 -36.60
N TYR A 34 -16.97 11.63 -37.67
CA TYR A 34 -15.54 11.33 -37.70
C TYR A 34 -14.74 12.22 -36.72
N VAL A 35 -15.08 13.50 -36.61
CA VAL A 35 -14.45 14.45 -35.69
C VAL A 35 -14.83 14.12 -34.24
N THR A 36 -16.07 13.76 -33.95
CA THR A 36 -16.49 13.36 -32.59
C THR A 36 -15.90 12.00 -32.19
N ILE A 37 -15.88 11.01 -33.08
CA ILE A 37 -15.20 9.73 -32.84
C ILE A 37 -13.69 9.96 -32.65
N ARG A 38 -13.02 10.77 -33.49
CA ARG A 38 -11.60 11.11 -33.30
C ARG A 38 -11.36 11.86 -31.99
N SER A 39 -12.24 12.77 -31.60
CA SER A 39 -12.13 13.51 -30.33
C SER A 39 -12.29 12.57 -29.13
N VAL A 40 -13.31 11.70 -29.15
CA VAL A 40 -13.51 10.66 -28.12
C VAL A 40 -12.37 9.64 -28.10
N THR A 41 -11.76 9.34 -29.24
CA THR A 41 -10.61 8.43 -29.34
C THR A 41 -9.31 9.10 -28.84
N ILE A 42 -9.12 10.40 -29.10
CA ILE A 42 -7.96 11.18 -28.65
C ILE A 42 -8.03 11.46 -27.14
N TYR A 43 -9.22 11.78 -26.61
CA TYR A 43 -9.44 11.95 -25.16
C TYR A 43 -9.55 10.61 -24.41
N GLY A 44 -10.06 9.56 -25.05
CA GLY A 44 -10.29 8.24 -24.44
C GLY A 44 -9.08 7.31 -24.42
N LEU A 45 -8.06 7.51 -25.27
CA LEU A 45 -6.86 6.64 -25.31
C LEU A 45 -5.60 7.26 -24.71
N SER A 46 -5.66 8.51 -24.23
CA SER A 46 -4.46 9.23 -23.78
C SER A 46 -4.51 9.71 -22.32
N GLY A 47 -5.70 9.87 -21.72
CA GLY A 47 -5.84 10.53 -20.41
C GLY A 47 -5.40 9.66 -19.22
N PRO A 48 -5.96 8.45 -19.03
CA PRO A 48 -5.69 7.68 -17.81
C PRO A 48 -4.33 6.98 -17.82
N GLN A 49 -3.83 6.60 -18.99
CA GLN A 49 -2.68 5.70 -19.11
C GLN A 49 -1.33 6.44 -19.17
N LEU A 50 -1.30 7.66 -19.72
CA LEU A 50 -0.13 8.54 -19.65
C LEU A 50 0.03 9.15 -18.25
N GLU A 51 -1.06 9.58 -17.59
CA GLU A 51 -1.02 9.99 -16.18
C GLU A 51 -0.65 8.84 -15.25
N MET A 52 -1.16 7.62 -15.48
CA MET A 52 -0.75 6.46 -14.69
C MET A 52 0.70 6.06 -14.91
N ASN A 53 1.21 6.17 -16.14
CA ASN A 53 2.62 5.87 -16.43
C ASN A 53 3.55 6.93 -15.86
N ASP A 54 3.16 8.21 -15.87
CA ASP A 54 3.91 9.29 -15.23
C ASP A 54 3.82 9.20 -13.69
N LEU A 55 2.67 8.82 -13.12
CA LEU A 55 2.54 8.53 -11.68
C LEU A 55 3.32 7.28 -11.27
N ARG A 56 3.31 6.21 -12.07
CA ARG A 56 4.16 5.03 -11.86
C ARG A 56 5.64 5.36 -12.02
N GLN A 57 6.02 6.20 -12.98
CA GLN A 57 7.42 6.63 -13.14
C GLN A 57 7.85 7.55 -12.00
N ARG A 58 6.99 8.45 -11.49
CA ARG A 58 7.28 9.31 -10.33
C ARG A 58 7.30 8.54 -9.01
N GLN A 59 6.42 7.55 -8.83
CA GLN A 59 6.43 6.66 -7.67
C GLN A 59 7.57 5.65 -7.74
N SER A 60 7.87 5.10 -8.92
CA SER A 60 9.06 4.27 -9.16
C SER A 60 10.33 5.09 -9.01
N ALA A 61 10.36 6.37 -9.39
CA ALA A 61 11.51 7.26 -9.17
C ALA A 61 11.65 7.65 -7.69
N ARG A 62 10.56 7.82 -6.94
CA ARG A 62 10.60 8.00 -5.47
C ARG A 62 11.05 6.71 -4.77
N HIS A 63 10.46 5.57 -5.11
CA HIS A 63 10.88 4.26 -4.57
C HIS A 63 12.29 3.88 -5.04
N GLN A 64 12.74 4.27 -6.24
CA GLN A 64 14.13 4.10 -6.67
C GLN A 64 15.04 5.13 -6.02
N MET A 65 14.60 6.34 -5.67
CA MET A 65 15.39 7.27 -4.85
C MET A 65 15.51 6.78 -3.40
N ASP A 66 14.44 6.20 -2.84
CA ASP A 66 14.45 5.60 -1.51
C ASP A 66 15.23 4.28 -1.51
N ALA A 67 15.09 3.46 -2.55
CA ALA A 67 15.84 2.21 -2.73
C ALA A 67 17.29 2.46 -3.14
N SER A 68 17.64 3.46 -3.94
CA SER A 68 19.04 3.81 -4.24
C SER A 68 19.74 4.47 -3.06
N LYS A 69 19.01 5.17 -2.17
CA LYS A 69 19.49 5.52 -0.83
C LYS A 69 19.71 4.28 0.04
N MET A 70 18.97 3.19 -0.16
CA MET A 70 19.15 1.92 0.56
C MET A 70 20.20 0.98 -0.07
N THR A 71 20.38 0.95 -1.39
CA THR A 71 21.28 0.01 -2.10
C THR A 71 22.69 0.55 -2.31
N HIS A 72 22.97 1.80 -1.92
CA HIS A 72 24.34 2.30 -1.73
C HIS A 72 24.75 2.52 -0.28
N ALA A 73 23.94 2.10 0.70
CA ALA A 73 24.33 2.10 2.10
C ALA A 73 25.07 0.79 2.47
N LYS A 74 26.20 0.54 1.80
CA LYS A 74 27.29 -0.28 2.36
C LYS A 74 28.35 0.58 3.06
N ASP A 75 28.04 1.86 3.26
CA ASP A 75 28.80 2.78 4.09
C ASP A 75 28.01 3.09 5.36
N ASP A 76 28.61 2.66 6.45
CA ASP A 76 28.35 2.99 7.84
C ASP A 76 28.52 4.50 8.08
N LYS A 77 27.56 5.30 7.58
CA LYS A 77 27.45 6.72 7.91
C LYS A 77 26.12 6.95 8.60
N THR A 78 26.10 6.68 9.90
CA THR A 78 25.20 7.37 10.82
C THR A 78 25.20 8.86 10.45
N PRO A 79 24.05 9.49 10.18
CA PRO A 79 24.01 10.92 9.93
C PRO A 79 24.63 11.64 11.13
N TYR A 80 25.71 12.38 10.91
CA TYR A 80 26.25 13.26 11.96
C TYR A 80 25.24 14.38 12.16
N ILE A 81 24.53 14.33 13.28
CA ILE A 81 23.54 15.31 13.68
C ILE A 81 24.14 16.10 14.82
N ASP A 82 24.23 17.41 14.61
CA ASP A 82 24.65 18.36 15.62
C ASP A 82 23.58 18.42 16.72
N MET A 83 23.74 17.58 17.73
CA MET A 83 22.80 17.45 18.84
C MET A 83 22.60 18.77 19.57
N ASP A 84 23.62 19.63 19.62
CA ASP A 84 23.57 20.93 20.31
C ASP A 84 22.60 21.92 19.65
N LYS A 85 22.29 21.75 18.36
CA LYS A 85 21.25 22.54 17.65
C LYS A 85 19.83 22.05 17.87
N LEU A 86 19.65 20.81 18.36
CA LEU A 86 18.33 20.18 18.54
C LEU A 86 17.78 20.34 19.97
N ILE A 87 18.59 20.84 20.90
CA ILE A 87 18.21 21.01 22.31
C ILE A 87 17.39 22.29 22.48
N ASP A 88 16.11 22.24 22.10
CA ASP A 88 15.09 23.00 22.82
C ASP A 88 14.59 22.12 23.96
N SER A 89 14.63 22.61 25.20
CA SER A 89 14.08 21.93 26.38
C SER A 89 12.63 21.47 26.21
N ARG A 90 11.85 22.13 25.34
CA ARG A 90 10.47 21.73 24.98
C ARG A 90 10.42 20.48 24.10
N SER A 91 11.48 20.17 23.36
CA SER A 91 11.50 19.03 22.45
C SER A 91 11.59 17.71 23.23
N LEU A 92 12.36 17.63 24.31
CA LEU A 92 12.75 16.41 25.05
C LEU A 92 11.61 15.47 25.52
N ASN A 93 10.37 15.95 25.57
CA ASN A 93 9.21 15.16 26.00
C ASN A 93 8.32 14.66 24.84
N LYS A 94 8.67 14.95 23.58
CA LYS A 94 7.90 14.43 22.44
C LYS A 94 8.13 12.93 22.29
N THR A 95 7.03 12.22 22.08
CA THR A 95 6.98 10.80 21.78
C THR A 95 5.85 10.54 20.80
N THR A 96 5.80 9.32 20.31
CA THR A 96 4.73 8.78 19.51
C THR A 96 3.62 8.21 20.41
N ASP A 97 2.36 8.48 20.04
CA ASP A 97 1.18 8.01 20.76
C ASP A 97 0.67 6.67 20.18
N ALA A 98 0.83 6.47 18.87
CA ALA A 98 0.46 5.23 18.17
C ALA A 98 1.53 4.78 17.17
N PHE A 99 1.70 3.46 16.99
CA PHE A 99 2.79 2.93 16.19
C PHE A 99 2.34 1.74 15.32
N ILE A 100 2.58 1.82 14.01
CA ILE A 100 2.32 0.71 13.09
C ILE A 100 3.57 -0.16 12.94
N VAL A 101 3.56 -1.36 13.49
CA VAL A 101 4.79 -2.18 13.64
C VAL A 101 5.03 -3.18 12.50
N GLY A 102 4.11 -3.26 11.54
CA GLY A 102 4.17 -4.23 10.44
C GLY A 102 2.82 -4.86 10.14
N VAL A 103 2.77 -6.03 9.50
CA VAL A 103 3.90 -6.89 9.10
C VAL A 103 4.41 -6.54 7.71
N LYS A 104 5.68 -6.85 7.40
CA LYS A 104 6.23 -6.75 6.04
C LYS A 104 5.33 -7.46 5.03
N GLU A 105 5.04 -6.78 3.91
CA GLU A 105 4.09 -7.20 2.87
C GLU A 105 2.61 -7.20 3.28
N CYS A 106 2.25 -6.67 4.46
CA CYS A 106 0.86 -6.53 4.86
C CYS A 106 0.37 -5.08 4.81
N ILE A 107 1.25 -4.08 4.89
CA ILE A 107 0.82 -2.67 4.79
C ILE A 107 0.73 -2.29 3.31
N PRO A 108 -0.47 -2.02 2.76
CA PRO A 108 -0.60 -1.65 1.36
C PRO A 108 0.05 -0.30 1.06
N ASN A 109 0.55 -0.15 -0.17
CA ASN A 109 1.13 1.12 -0.60
C ASN A 109 0.06 2.22 -0.55
N GLY A 110 0.41 3.37 0.03
CA GLY A 110 -0.52 4.50 0.19
C GLY A 110 -1.33 4.50 1.48
N PHE A 111 -1.25 3.45 2.32
CA PHE A 111 -1.98 3.41 3.60
C PHE A 111 -1.63 4.59 4.51
N MET A 112 -0.34 4.86 4.72
CA MET A 112 0.13 6.03 5.47
C MET A 112 -0.31 7.36 4.83
N SER A 113 -0.42 7.40 3.50
CA SER A 113 -0.88 8.60 2.80
C SER A 113 -2.37 8.85 3.03
N ILE A 114 -3.19 7.83 3.24
CA ILE A 114 -4.59 8.02 3.65
C ILE A 114 -4.62 8.56 5.07
N LEU A 115 -3.89 7.93 6.00
CA LEU A 115 -3.85 8.34 7.41
C LEU A 115 -3.38 9.78 7.59
N SER A 116 -2.44 10.26 6.76
CA SER A 116 -1.96 11.65 6.84
C SER A 116 -3.02 12.71 6.54
N HIS A 117 -4.18 12.34 6.00
CA HIS A 117 -5.30 13.26 5.75
C HIS A 117 -6.18 13.46 6.98
N HIS A 118 -6.08 12.59 7.98
CA HIS A 118 -6.87 12.70 9.19
C HIS A 118 -6.39 13.92 10.02
N PRO A 119 -7.26 14.88 10.38
CA PRO A 119 -6.87 16.14 11.00
C PRO A 119 -6.23 15.97 12.39
N GLN A 120 -6.55 14.87 13.09
CA GLN A 120 -5.97 14.52 14.39
C GLN A 120 -4.77 13.57 14.33
N LEU A 121 -4.33 13.14 13.14
CA LEU A 121 -3.11 12.33 13.00
C LEU A 121 -1.94 13.20 12.56
N VAL A 122 -0.81 13.09 13.27
CA VAL A 122 0.44 13.75 12.89
C VAL A 122 1.51 12.68 12.68
N LEU A 123 1.97 12.51 11.45
CA LEU A 123 2.96 11.47 11.13
C LEU A 123 4.38 11.92 11.51
N ALA A 124 5.18 11.00 12.04
CA ALA A 124 6.59 11.23 12.34
C ALA A 124 7.40 11.58 11.06
N ASN A 125 8.40 12.47 11.20
CA ASN A 125 9.24 12.95 10.12
C ASN A 125 10.61 12.27 10.15
N GLY A 126 10.74 11.04 9.66
CA GLY A 126 12.07 10.40 9.67
C GLY A 126 12.07 8.91 9.45
N PRO A 127 13.25 8.27 9.58
CA PRO A 127 13.38 6.84 9.38
C PRO A 127 12.60 6.09 10.46
N THR A 128 11.55 5.42 10.00
CA THR A 128 10.70 4.45 10.68
C THR A 128 11.46 3.33 11.40
N SER A 129 12.77 3.20 11.19
CA SER A 129 13.58 2.08 11.67
C SER A 129 14.36 2.34 12.96
N PHE A 130 14.12 3.46 13.67
CA PHE A 130 14.81 3.82 14.92
C PHE A 130 14.84 2.69 15.96
N PHE A 131 13.70 2.01 16.16
CA PHE A 131 13.59 0.93 17.15
C PHE A 131 14.13 -0.42 16.63
N ARG A 132 14.35 -0.55 15.32
CA ARG A 132 14.83 -1.79 14.68
C ARG A 132 16.34 -1.91 14.68
N HIS A 133 17.06 -0.86 14.27
CA HIS A 133 18.52 -0.92 14.12
C HIS A 133 19.23 -0.31 15.31
N ASP A 134 20.24 -1.02 15.80
CA ASP A 134 21.05 -0.57 16.92
C ASP A 134 21.75 0.76 16.60
N SER A 135 22.27 0.93 15.39
CA SER A 135 22.92 2.18 14.97
C SER A 135 22.03 3.41 15.12
N TYR A 136 20.73 3.32 14.81
CA TYR A 136 19.79 4.41 15.04
C TYR A 136 19.38 4.52 16.51
N TYR A 137 19.13 3.39 17.18
CA TYR A 137 18.73 3.40 18.60
C TYR A 137 19.82 4.01 19.51
N TRP A 138 21.09 3.82 19.16
CA TRP A 138 22.24 4.37 19.89
C TRP A 138 22.33 5.91 19.82
N LEU A 139 21.68 6.55 18.85
CA LEU A 139 21.53 8.02 18.82
C LEU A 139 20.65 8.53 19.98
N GLY A 140 19.92 7.62 20.63
CA GLY A 140 19.21 7.87 21.87
C GLY A 140 17.87 8.58 21.69
N LYS A 141 17.17 8.75 22.82
CA LYS A 141 15.83 9.34 22.88
C LYS A 141 15.78 10.74 22.26
N GLN A 142 16.81 11.55 22.50
CA GLN A 142 16.87 12.92 21.99
C GLN A 142 16.78 12.98 20.47
N TYR A 143 17.48 12.08 19.77
CA TYR A 143 17.37 11.97 18.32
C TYR A 143 15.96 11.57 17.88
N TYR A 144 15.38 10.54 18.49
CA TYR A 144 14.02 10.11 18.14
C TYR A 144 13.00 11.24 18.34
N THR A 145 13.06 11.90 19.49
CA THR A 145 12.23 13.04 19.83
C THR A 145 12.39 14.21 18.85
N SER A 146 13.58 14.39 18.24
CA SER A 146 13.81 15.43 17.23
C SER A 146 13.11 15.18 15.89
N ILE A 147 12.85 13.92 15.55
CA ILE A 147 12.11 13.54 14.32
C ILE A 147 10.59 13.53 14.55
N ILE A 148 10.13 13.65 15.79
CA ILE A 148 8.72 13.78 16.12
C ILE A 148 8.28 15.25 15.94
N PRO A 149 7.29 15.53 15.07
CA PRO A 149 6.79 16.88 14.87
C PRO A 149 6.10 17.43 16.12
N ASP A 150 6.01 18.75 16.21
CA ASP A 150 5.13 19.40 17.19
C ASP A 150 3.68 19.02 16.94
N LYS A 151 3.00 18.56 17.99
CA LYS A 151 1.59 18.19 17.92
C LYS A 151 0.69 19.33 18.41
N ARG A 152 -0.45 19.50 17.75
CA ARG A 152 -1.51 20.42 18.20
C ARG A 152 -2.34 19.74 19.30
N ASN A 153 -3.00 20.54 20.15
CA ASN A 153 -3.92 19.98 21.14
C ASN A 153 -4.99 19.11 20.46
N GLY A 154 -5.26 17.93 21.03
CA GLY A 154 -6.24 16.98 20.48
C GLY A 154 -5.75 16.16 19.28
N THR A 155 -4.46 16.20 18.96
CA THR A 155 -3.85 15.35 17.93
C THR A 155 -2.98 14.26 18.53
N ILE A 156 -2.82 13.15 17.81
CA ILE A 156 -1.96 12.03 18.17
C ILE A 156 -0.83 11.89 17.16
N THR A 157 0.36 11.57 17.66
CA THR A 157 1.53 11.28 16.83
C THR A 157 1.51 9.82 16.41
N LEU A 158 1.67 9.57 15.11
CA LEU A 158 1.74 8.23 14.53
C LEU A 158 3.10 8.02 13.85
N ASP A 159 3.79 6.96 14.26
CA ASP A 159 5.00 6.48 13.60
C ASP A 159 4.79 5.05 13.09
N SER A 160 5.68 4.56 12.25
CA SER A 160 5.60 3.20 11.73
C SER A 160 6.98 2.57 11.63
N CYS A 161 7.04 1.25 11.53
CA CYS A 161 8.25 0.48 11.26
C CYS A 161 7.79 -0.89 10.76
N VAL A 162 7.69 -1.08 9.45
CA VAL A 162 7.18 -2.32 8.85
C VAL A 162 7.92 -3.57 9.33
N GLU A 163 9.21 -3.42 9.61
CA GLU A 163 10.11 -4.51 10.00
C GLU A 163 10.37 -4.58 11.51
N CYS A 164 9.60 -3.85 12.32
CA CYS A 164 9.74 -3.93 13.78
C CYS A 164 8.97 -5.12 14.36
N PHE A 165 7.91 -5.58 13.71
CA PHE A 165 7.02 -6.65 14.20
C PHE A 165 7.77 -7.90 14.66
N ASP A 166 8.70 -8.38 13.84
CA ASP A 166 9.51 -9.59 14.08
C ASP A 166 10.87 -9.29 14.71
N ASN A 167 11.16 -8.05 15.06
CA ASN A 167 12.39 -7.67 15.75
C ASN A 167 12.26 -7.96 17.26
N PRO A 168 13.18 -8.74 17.87
CA PRO A 168 13.06 -9.13 19.28
C PRO A 168 13.25 -7.97 20.28
N PHE A 169 13.90 -6.88 19.87
CA PHE A 169 14.19 -5.73 20.73
C PHE A 169 13.15 -4.62 20.61
N ALA A 170 12.49 -4.50 19.45
CA ALA A 170 11.57 -3.40 19.17
C ALA A 170 10.44 -3.23 20.22
N PRO A 171 9.75 -4.29 20.69
CA PRO A 171 8.71 -4.14 21.71
C PRO A 171 9.23 -3.49 22.99
N LYS A 172 10.40 -3.94 23.48
CA LYS A 172 11.02 -3.40 24.71
C LYS A 172 11.43 -1.95 24.53
N ARG A 173 12.08 -1.61 23.40
CA ARG A 173 12.54 -0.25 23.12
C ARG A 173 11.39 0.74 22.98
N LEU A 174 10.30 0.33 22.33
CA LEU A 174 9.08 1.14 22.24
C LEU A 174 8.41 1.31 23.60
N PHE A 175 8.37 0.26 24.43
CA PHE A 175 7.82 0.33 25.79
C PHE A 175 8.62 1.27 26.69
N GLU A 176 9.94 1.29 26.56
CA GLU A 176 10.83 2.25 27.25
C GLU A 176 10.57 3.70 26.80
N MET A 177 10.15 3.90 25.54
CA MET A 177 9.81 5.22 25.01
C MET A 177 8.43 5.71 25.49
N ASN A 178 7.40 4.88 25.34
CA ASN A 178 6.03 5.16 25.76
C ASN A 178 5.33 3.86 26.18
N ARG A 179 4.95 3.76 27.45
CA ARG A 179 4.30 2.56 28.02
C ARG A 179 2.84 2.42 27.61
N ASP A 180 2.18 3.54 27.31
CA ASP A 180 0.77 3.61 26.93
C ASP A 180 0.57 3.63 25.40
N LEU A 181 1.62 3.27 24.65
CA LEU A 181 1.63 3.28 23.20
C LEU A 181 0.54 2.37 22.62
N LYS A 182 -0.23 2.91 21.67
CA LYS A 182 -1.17 2.14 20.86
C LYS A 182 -0.44 1.44 19.71
N VAL A 183 -0.42 0.12 19.69
CA VAL A 183 0.24 -0.69 18.65
C VAL A 183 -0.77 -1.12 17.61
N ILE A 184 -0.44 -0.88 16.33
CA ILE A 184 -1.25 -1.27 15.18
C ILE A 184 -0.47 -2.30 14.37
N VAL A 185 -1.13 -3.40 14.02
CA VAL A 185 -0.55 -4.46 13.18
C VAL A 185 -1.50 -4.76 12.03
N MET A 186 -1.01 -4.65 10.80
CA MET A 186 -1.73 -5.15 9.63
C MET A 186 -1.27 -6.58 9.33
N LEU A 187 -2.22 -7.49 9.14
CA LEU A 187 -2.00 -8.90 8.89
C LEU A 187 -2.72 -9.34 7.62
N ARG A 188 -2.13 -10.27 6.88
CA ARG A 188 -2.79 -10.95 5.76
C ARG A 188 -2.64 -12.46 5.91
N ASN A 189 -3.32 -13.24 5.07
CA ASN A 189 -3.07 -14.67 5.02
C ASN A 189 -1.55 -14.95 4.87
N PRO A 190 -0.94 -15.79 5.73
CA PRO A 190 0.51 -15.99 5.73
C PRO A 190 1.04 -16.53 4.39
N VAL A 191 0.22 -17.27 3.63
CA VAL A 191 0.55 -17.77 2.29
C VAL A 191 0.52 -16.65 1.26
N GLU A 192 -0.52 -15.81 1.25
CA GLU A 192 -0.57 -14.62 0.39
C GLU A 192 0.59 -13.66 0.68
N ARG A 193 1.01 -13.55 1.95
CA ARG A 193 2.16 -12.73 2.38
C ARG A 193 3.44 -13.23 1.73
N LEU A 194 3.68 -14.55 1.77
CA LEU A 194 4.84 -15.19 1.16
C LEU A 194 4.84 -15.04 -0.36
N LEU A 195 3.68 -15.23 -1.00
CA LEU A 195 3.55 -15.04 -2.45
C LEU A 195 3.84 -13.59 -2.87
N LEU A 196 3.38 -12.61 -2.10
CA LEU A 196 3.68 -11.20 -2.37
C LEU A 196 5.17 -10.90 -2.19
N GLU A 197 5.79 -11.41 -1.12
CA GLU A 197 7.24 -11.26 -0.89
C GLU A 197 8.05 -11.88 -2.03
N TYR A 198 7.71 -13.10 -2.45
CA TYR A 198 8.31 -13.77 -3.62
C TYR A 198 8.11 -12.97 -4.90
N SER A 199 6.89 -12.49 -5.14
CA SER A 199 6.59 -11.68 -6.32
C SER A 199 7.46 -10.42 -6.37
N LYS A 200 7.69 -9.76 -5.23
CA LYS A 200 8.58 -8.61 -5.15
C LYS A 200 10.03 -9.01 -5.39
N LEU A 201 10.50 -10.09 -4.76
CA LEU A 201 11.85 -10.64 -4.94
C LEU A 201 12.16 -10.85 -6.43
N ILE A 202 11.29 -11.56 -7.14
CA ILE A 202 11.44 -11.83 -8.58
C ILE A 202 11.38 -10.56 -9.41
N GLN A 203 10.53 -9.58 -9.05
CA GLN A 203 10.42 -8.31 -9.76
C GLN A 203 11.63 -7.39 -9.54
N THR A 204 12.25 -7.41 -8.36
CA THR A 204 13.41 -6.57 -8.04
C THR A 204 14.73 -7.19 -8.51
N GLU A 205 14.86 -8.51 -8.43
CA GLU A 205 16.10 -9.24 -8.77
C GLU A 205 16.16 -9.67 -10.24
N GLN A 206 15.41 -8.96 -11.10
CA GLN A 206 14.84 -9.38 -12.38
C GLN A 206 15.81 -9.76 -13.53
N ARG A 207 17.04 -10.25 -13.29
CA ARG A 207 17.95 -10.67 -14.38
C ARG A 207 18.84 -11.91 -14.15
N HIS A 208 18.98 -12.47 -12.93
CA HIS A 208 20.05 -13.47 -12.70
C HIS A 208 19.71 -14.73 -11.89
N ILE A 209 18.46 -14.93 -11.42
CA ILE A 209 18.16 -16.06 -10.54
C ILE A 209 17.01 -16.92 -11.10
N ASN A 210 17.31 -18.18 -11.45
CA ASN A 210 16.33 -19.23 -11.76
C ASN A 210 15.73 -19.80 -10.46
N LEU A 211 15.23 -18.93 -9.58
CA LEU A 211 14.59 -19.35 -8.33
C LEU A 211 13.12 -19.61 -8.59
N THR A 212 12.66 -20.84 -8.33
CA THR A 212 11.23 -21.17 -8.31
C THR A 212 10.65 -20.88 -6.93
N LEU A 213 9.32 -20.73 -6.84
CA LEU A 213 8.64 -20.56 -5.55
C LEU A 213 8.95 -21.73 -4.62
N ASP A 214 8.95 -22.96 -5.15
CA ASP A 214 9.19 -24.15 -4.36
C ASP A 214 10.64 -24.25 -3.89
N GLY A 215 11.61 -23.97 -4.77
CA GLY A 215 13.02 -23.91 -4.38
C GLY A 215 13.33 -22.79 -3.38
N TRP A 216 12.47 -21.76 -3.32
CA TRP A 216 12.54 -20.75 -2.27
C TRP A 216 11.93 -21.26 -0.97
N LEU A 217 10.76 -21.88 -0.97
CA LEU A 217 9.99 -22.16 0.24
C LEU A 217 10.23 -23.54 0.88
N PHE A 218 10.71 -24.53 0.13
CA PHE A 218 10.83 -25.91 0.60
C PHE A 218 12.25 -26.45 0.49
N ASP A 219 12.58 -27.33 1.42
CA ASP A 219 13.83 -28.06 1.46
C ASP A 219 13.93 -29.02 0.28
N PRO A 220 15.01 -28.94 -0.52
CA PRO A 220 15.14 -29.75 -1.73
C PRO A 220 15.31 -31.24 -1.42
N ASP A 221 15.82 -31.59 -0.24
CA ASP A 221 16.10 -32.98 0.15
C ASP A 221 14.89 -33.63 0.82
N THR A 222 14.16 -32.88 1.66
CA THR A 222 13.01 -33.41 2.43
C THR A 222 11.65 -33.05 1.83
N GLY A 223 11.57 -32.00 1.02
CA GLY A 223 10.31 -31.43 0.53
C GLY A 223 9.50 -30.69 1.60
N GLU A 224 10.03 -30.56 2.82
CA GLU A 224 9.35 -29.88 3.92
C GLU A 224 9.53 -28.36 3.84
N VAL A 225 8.68 -27.61 4.55
CA VAL A 225 8.77 -26.14 4.62
C VAL A 225 10.10 -25.73 5.24
N HIS A 226 10.82 -24.80 4.60
CA HIS A 226 12.08 -24.25 5.07
C HIS A 226 11.92 -23.36 6.32
N THR A 227 11.70 -23.96 7.48
CA THR A 227 11.39 -23.27 8.76
C THR A 227 12.45 -22.25 9.19
N ASN A 228 13.69 -22.39 8.76
CA ASN A 228 14.77 -21.46 9.10
C ASN A 228 14.73 -20.13 8.34
N ARG A 229 13.89 -19.98 7.31
CA ARG A 229 13.80 -18.73 6.55
C ARG A 229 13.02 -17.67 7.30
N ASP A 230 13.58 -16.47 7.34
CA ASP A 230 12.95 -15.29 7.95
C ASP A 230 11.56 -15.01 7.38
N SER A 231 11.35 -15.19 6.08
CA SER A 231 10.04 -15.02 5.44
C SER A 231 9.01 -16.02 6.00
N ILE A 232 9.41 -17.28 6.23
CA ILE A 232 8.51 -18.29 6.81
C ILE A 232 8.24 -17.98 8.29
N LYS A 233 9.29 -17.72 9.08
CA LYS A 233 9.14 -17.35 10.51
C LYS A 233 8.25 -16.12 10.69
N ARG A 234 8.46 -15.05 9.91
CA ARG A 234 7.69 -13.81 9.98
C ARG A 234 6.19 -13.98 9.70
N SER A 235 5.83 -15.02 8.93
CA SER A 235 4.43 -15.39 8.69
C SER A 235 3.79 -16.17 9.86
N ALA A 236 4.56 -16.69 10.81
CA ALA A 236 4.07 -17.33 12.02
C ALA A 236 3.77 -16.26 13.10
N TYR A 237 2.62 -15.60 12.97
CA TYR A 237 2.28 -14.41 13.76
C TYR A 237 2.21 -14.68 15.27
N MET A 238 1.84 -15.89 15.71
CA MET A 238 1.81 -16.22 17.14
C MET A 238 3.20 -16.36 17.77
N GLU A 239 4.28 -16.33 16.99
CA GLU A 239 5.65 -16.22 17.52
C GLU A 239 5.94 -14.81 18.06
N PHE A 240 5.25 -13.78 17.56
CA PHE A 240 5.56 -12.37 17.82
C PHE A 240 4.45 -11.62 18.55
N LEU A 241 3.17 -11.82 18.16
CA LEU A 241 2.04 -11.09 18.77
C LEU A 241 1.94 -11.22 20.30
N PRO A 242 2.23 -12.39 20.92
CA PRO A 242 2.26 -12.48 22.37
C PRO A 242 3.32 -11.59 23.03
N LYS A 243 4.47 -11.36 22.37
CA LYS A 243 5.54 -10.47 22.89
C LYS A 243 5.07 -9.02 22.89
N TRP A 244 4.41 -8.58 21.82
CA TRP A 244 3.76 -7.27 21.76
C TRP A 244 2.66 -7.14 22.82
N SER A 245 1.83 -8.18 22.97
CA SER A 245 0.73 -8.18 23.96
C SER A 245 1.24 -8.16 25.39
N ALA A 246 2.36 -8.84 25.68
CA ALA A 246 3.00 -8.80 26.98
C ALA A 246 3.61 -7.42 27.30
N ALA A 247 4.08 -6.69 26.29
CA ALA A 247 4.65 -5.36 26.47
C ALA A 247 3.57 -4.28 26.69
N PHE A 248 2.53 -4.23 25.86
CA PHE A 248 1.57 -3.12 25.85
C PHE A 248 0.18 -3.47 26.40
N GLY A 249 -0.10 -4.75 26.63
CA GLY A 249 -1.45 -5.23 26.94
C GLY A 249 -2.31 -5.41 25.68
N ARG A 250 -3.30 -6.30 25.77
CA ARG A 250 -4.16 -6.67 24.63
C ARG A 250 -5.00 -5.50 24.10
N ASP A 251 -5.45 -4.62 25.00
CA ASP A 251 -6.32 -3.48 24.67
C ASP A 251 -5.58 -2.33 23.98
N ASN A 252 -4.24 -2.35 24.00
CA ASN A 252 -3.38 -1.44 23.27
C ASN A 252 -2.87 -2.05 21.96
N ILE A 253 -3.43 -3.18 21.51
CA ILE A 253 -3.12 -3.80 20.22
C ILE A 253 -4.34 -3.84 19.32
N HIS A 254 -4.23 -3.17 18.18
CA HIS A 254 -5.22 -3.20 17.12
C HIS A 254 -4.69 -3.98 15.93
N LEU A 255 -5.48 -4.97 15.48
CA LEU A 255 -5.15 -5.78 14.33
C LEU A 255 -6.08 -5.43 13.19
N ILE A 256 -5.51 -5.21 12.00
CA ILE A 256 -6.26 -4.94 10.79
C ILE A 256 -5.98 -6.08 9.80
N SER A 257 -7.02 -6.77 9.35
CA SER A 257 -6.90 -7.73 8.25
C SER A 257 -6.83 -6.97 6.93
N VAL A 258 -5.80 -7.23 6.13
CA VAL A 258 -5.65 -6.61 4.79
C VAL A 258 -6.83 -6.97 3.89
N ASN A 259 -7.30 -8.21 3.96
CA ASN A 259 -8.44 -8.65 3.15
C ASN A 259 -9.74 -7.99 3.61
N ALA A 260 -9.92 -7.81 4.92
CA ALA A 260 -11.06 -7.04 5.45
C ALA A 260 -10.97 -5.57 5.03
N PHE A 261 -9.78 -4.97 5.10
CA PHE A 261 -9.54 -3.59 4.65
C PHE A 261 -9.84 -3.42 3.17
N LEU A 262 -9.37 -4.31 2.30
CA LEU A 262 -9.64 -4.25 0.86
C LEU A 262 -11.10 -4.58 0.49
N LYS A 263 -11.88 -5.15 1.42
CA LYS A 263 -13.31 -5.42 1.27
C LYS A 263 -14.16 -4.26 1.75
N ASN A 264 -13.82 -3.68 2.89
CA ASN A 264 -14.51 -2.53 3.48
C ASN A 264 -13.51 -1.59 4.19
N PRO A 265 -12.83 -0.70 3.44
CA PRO A 265 -11.83 0.21 3.99
C PRO A 265 -12.42 1.15 5.05
N TRP A 266 -13.67 1.60 4.85
CA TRP A 266 -14.34 2.53 5.76
C TRP A 266 -14.57 1.92 7.14
N MET A 267 -14.98 0.65 7.20
CA MET A 267 -15.17 -0.05 8.47
C MET A 267 -13.85 -0.22 9.22
N GLU A 268 -12.78 -0.63 8.53
CA GLU A 268 -11.46 -0.80 9.14
C GLU A 268 -10.82 0.54 9.56
N LEU A 269 -11.00 1.60 8.79
CA LEU A 269 -10.56 2.95 9.17
C LEU A 269 -11.35 3.47 10.38
N GLY A 270 -12.67 3.28 10.42
CA GLY A 270 -13.48 3.64 11.58
C GLY A 270 -13.19 2.80 12.83
N ASN A 271 -12.82 1.52 12.66
CA ASN A 271 -12.30 0.69 13.75
C ASN A 271 -11.00 1.28 14.31
N LEU A 272 -10.10 1.71 13.43
CA LEU A 272 -8.82 2.33 13.79
C LEU A 272 -9.03 3.67 14.51
N GLU A 273 -9.92 4.54 14.01
CA GLU A 273 -10.27 5.81 14.66
C GLU A 273 -10.78 5.60 16.10
N ARG A 274 -11.69 4.63 16.29
CA ARG A 274 -12.21 4.27 17.62
C ARG A 274 -11.12 3.74 18.55
N PHE A 275 -10.22 2.90 18.04
CA PHE A 275 -9.10 2.38 18.81
C PHE A 275 -8.12 3.48 19.24
N LEU A 276 -7.91 4.47 18.38
CA LEU A 276 -7.05 5.62 18.62
C LEU A 276 -7.73 6.73 19.44
N HIS A 277 -9.02 6.60 19.72
CA HIS A 277 -9.84 7.60 20.43
C HIS A 277 -9.81 8.98 19.75
N ILE A 278 -9.89 8.99 18.42
CA ILE A 278 -10.00 10.18 17.59
C ILE A 278 -11.39 10.26 16.94
N ASP A 279 -11.75 11.46 16.47
CA ASP A 279 -13.04 11.71 15.84
C ASP A 279 -13.18 10.91 14.54
N THR A 280 -14.41 10.55 14.19
CA THR A 280 -14.68 9.91 12.91
C THR A 280 -14.45 10.91 11.77
N PHE A 281 -13.58 10.55 10.83
CA PHE A 281 -13.23 11.35 9.66
C PHE A 281 -13.37 10.56 8.36
N PHE A 282 -12.97 9.28 8.38
CA PHE A 282 -13.07 8.40 7.22
C PHE A 282 -14.48 7.83 7.08
N GLU A 283 -15.38 8.61 6.49
CA GLU A 283 -16.77 8.21 6.26
C GLU A 283 -17.03 7.68 4.85
N GLN A 284 -17.94 6.70 4.75
CA GLN A 284 -18.34 6.09 3.49
C GLN A 284 -18.86 7.15 2.51
N GLN A 285 -18.18 7.23 1.37
CA GLN A 285 -18.61 8.08 0.27
C GLN A 285 -19.74 7.42 -0.54
N LYS A 286 -20.56 8.23 -1.23
CA LYS A 286 -21.70 7.76 -2.03
C LYS A 286 -21.33 6.84 -3.19
N HIS A 287 -20.09 6.89 -3.66
CA HIS A 287 -19.57 6.06 -4.74
C HIS A 287 -18.65 5.00 -4.18
N ASP A 288 -18.66 3.80 -4.78
CA ASP A 288 -17.70 2.74 -4.43
C ASP A 288 -16.28 3.23 -4.78
N PRO A 289 -15.42 3.47 -3.77
CA PRO A 289 -14.06 3.95 -3.99
C PRO A 289 -13.10 2.82 -4.37
N ILE A 290 -13.58 1.57 -4.42
CA ILE A 290 -12.76 0.40 -4.67
C ILE A 290 -12.74 0.08 -6.17
N VAL A 291 -11.55 0.12 -6.75
CA VAL A 291 -11.31 -0.27 -8.14
C VAL A 291 -10.55 -1.59 -8.15
N ARG A 292 -11.16 -2.63 -8.73
CA ARG A 292 -10.53 -3.94 -8.92
C ARG A 292 -10.17 -4.10 -10.39
N THR A 293 -8.90 -4.30 -10.68
CA THR A 293 -8.42 -4.59 -12.04
C THR A 293 -7.53 -5.83 -12.04
N LYS A 294 -7.20 -6.33 -13.25
CA LYS A 294 -6.27 -7.45 -13.37
C LYS A 294 -4.89 -7.02 -12.86
N GLY A 295 -4.49 -7.58 -11.72
CA GLY A 295 -3.17 -7.39 -11.12
C GLY A 295 -3.11 -6.38 -9.97
N PHE A 296 -4.17 -5.65 -9.65
CA PHE A 296 -4.24 -4.86 -8.41
C PHE A 296 -5.67 -4.55 -7.93
N THR A 297 -5.80 -4.34 -6.62
CA THR A 297 -6.96 -3.70 -5.98
C THR A 297 -6.54 -2.32 -5.49
N ALA A 298 -7.36 -1.31 -5.75
CA ALA A 298 -7.13 0.04 -5.27
C ALA A 298 -8.34 0.57 -4.49
N PHE A 299 -8.08 1.35 -3.45
CA PHE A 299 -9.07 2.12 -2.71
C PHE A 299 -8.62 3.58 -2.70
N CYS A 300 -9.45 4.51 -3.17
CA CYS A 300 -9.12 5.94 -3.15
C CYS A 300 -10.02 6.70 -2.17
N HIS A 301 -9.43 7.32 -1.15
CA HIS A 301 -10.17 8.17 -0.21
C HIS A 301 -10.62 9.48 -0.89
N VAL A 302 -9.70 10.10 -1.63
CA VAL A 302 -9.93 11.28 -2.49
C VAL A 302 -9.13 11.11 -3.79
N PRO A 303 -9.45 11.86 -4.86
CA PRO A 303 -8.68 11.78 -6.11
C PRO A 303 -7.17 11.93 -5.88
N GLY A 304 -6.40 10.96 -6.36
CA GLY A 304 -4.94 10.93 -6.22
C GLY A 304 -4.41 10.38 -4.89
N VAL A 305 -5.26 10.12 -3.89
CA VAL A 305 -4.87 9.54 -2.60
C VAL A 305 -5.48 8.15 -2.49
N CYS A 306 -4.69 7.17 -2.94
CA CYS A 306 -5.14 5.79 -3.05
C CYS A 306 -4.22 4.83 -2.32
N VAL A 307 -4.83 3.84 -1.67
CA VAL A 307 -4.21 2.59 -1.31
C VAL A 307 -4.22 1.66 -2.52
N MET A 308 -3.08 1.02 -2.79
CA MET A 308 -2.94 0.00 -3.82
C MET A 308 -2.35 -1.28 -3.22
N ASP A 309 -3.01 -2.41 -3.50
CA ASP A 309 -2.50 -3.75 -3.22
C ASP A 309 -2.34 -4.54 -4.53
N SER A 310 -1.14 -5.08 -4.75
CA SER A 310 -0.86 -5.88 -5.94
C SER A 310 -1.54 -7.23 -5.81
N THR A 311 -2.27 -7.68 -6.83
CA THR A 311 -2.79 -9.06 -6.91
C THR A 311 -2.02 -9.91 -7.91
N ALA A 312 -0.95 -9.36 -8.51
CA ALA A 312 -0.13 -10.06 -9.48
C ALA A 312 0.58 -11.29 -8.88
N TYR A 313 0.81 -11.33 -7.57
CA TYR A 313 1.43 -12.47 -6.89
C TYR A 313 0.63 -13.77 -7.03
N LEU A 314 -0.68 -13.69 -7.28
CA LEU A 314 -1.55 -14.85 -7.45
C LEU A 314 -1.13 -15.72 -8.63
N GLN A 315 -0.40 -15.17 -9.61
CA GLN A 315 0.13 -15.95 -10.73
C GLN A 315 1.17 -16.99 -10.31
N TYR A 316 1.78 -16.84 -9.13
CA TYR A 316 2.77 -17.78 -8.60
C TYR A 316 2.14 -18.85 -7.70
N ALA A 317 0.87 -18.72 -7.35
CA ALA A 317 0.18 -19.69 -6.50
C ALA A 317 -0.04 -21.00 -7.25
N THR A 318 0.60 -22.08 -6.81
CA THR A 318 0.31 -23.45 -7.27
C THR A 318 -0.54 -24.17 -6.22
N HIS A 319 -1.42 -25.08 -6.64
CA HIS A 319 -2.31 -25.79 -5.71
C HIS A 319 -1.53 -26.56 -4.64
N ASN A 320 -0.47 -27.26 -5.04
CA ASN A 320 0.36 -28.05 -4.13
C ASN A 320 1.06 -27.18 -3.06
N THR A 321 1.79 -26.16 -3.49
CA THR A 321 2.54 -25.25 -2.61
C THR A 321 1.62 -24.53 -1.64
N THR A 322 0.48 -24.03 -2.13
CA THR A 322 -0.49 -23.31 -1.29
C THR A 322 -1.10 -24.24 -0.25
N ASN A 323 -1.40 -25.50 -0.59
CA ASN A 323 -1.93 -26.49 0.36
C ASN A 323 -0.92 -26.83 1.45
N LEU A 324 0.34 -27.13 1.09
CA LEU A 324 1.40 -27.44 2.05
C LEU A 324 1.64 -26.29 3.03
N LEU A 325 1.66 -25.05 2.55
CA LEU A 325 1.82 -23.86 3.41
C LEU A 325 0.59 -23.62 4.28
N ASN A 326 -0.63 -23.80 3.74
CA ASN A 326 -1.86 -23.69 4.53
C ASN A 326 -1.88 -24.72 5.67
N ASP A 327 -1.46 -25.95 5.41
CA ASP A 327 -1.35 -27.00 6.42
C ASP A 327 -0.28 -26.65 7.46
N TYR A 328 0.87 -26.12 7.04
CA TYR A 328 1.93 -25.66 7.94
C TYR A 328 1.47 -24.54 8.89
N TYR A 329 0.77 -23.52 8.40
CA TYR A 329 0.28 -22.40 9.23
C TYR A 329 -1.05 -22.68 9.93
N LYS A 330 -1.67 -23.85 9.75
CA LYS A 330 -3.02 -24.15 10.22
C LYS A 330 -3.19 -23.94 11.73
N ASP A 331 -2.25 -24.45 12.51
CA ASP A 331 -2.30 -24.34 13.97
C ASP A 331 -2.02 -22.91 14.47
N ASP A 332 -1.11 -22.20 13.80
CA ASP A 332 -0.82 -20.80 14.10
C ASP A 332 -2.06 -19.93 13.84
N ASN A 333 -2.70 -20.10 12.68
CA ASN A 333 -3.92 -19.40 12.29
C ASN A 333 -5.10 -19.72 13.23
N ARG A 334 -5.24 -20.98 13.66
CA ARG A 334 -6.26 -21.37 14.66
C ARG A 334 -6.06 -20.63 15.97
N ARG A 335 -4.83 -20.57 16.48
CA ARG A 335 -4.49 -19.83 17.71
C ARG A 335 -4.70 -18.33 17.52
N LEU A 336 -4.31 -17.77 16.38
CA LEU A 336 -4.53 -16.37 16.06
C LEU A 336 -6.02 -16.01 16.12
N ASN A 337 -6.89 -16.85 15.57
CA ASN A 337 -8.34 -16.66 15.67
C ASN A 337 -8.83 -16.74 17.12
N GLN A 338 -8.37 -17.73 17.88
CA GLN A 338 -8.78 -17.91 19.29
C GLN A 338 -8.38 -16.73 20.20
N TYR A 339 -7.16 -16.20 20.06
CA TYR A 339 -6.64 -15.16 20.95
C TYR A 339 -6.91 -13.73 20.45
N PHE A 340 -7.02 -13.55 19.14
CA PHE A 340 -7.10 -12.22 18.54
C PHE A 340 -8.33 -12.01 17.66
N ASN A 341 -9.17 -13.04 17.46
CA ASN A 341 -10.35 -12.99 16.59
C ASN A 341 -10.00 -12.57 15.15
N ILE A 342 -8.82 -12.99 14.68
CA ILE A 342 -8.40 -12.80 13.29
C ILE A 342 -8.54 -14.13 12.56
N CYS A 343 -9.30 -14.09 11.48
CA CYS A 343 -9.41 -15.20 10.56
C CYS A 343 -9.12 -14.78 9.12
N PHE A 344 -8.37 -15.63 8.41
CA PHE A 344 -8.05 -15.46 6.99
C PHE A 344 -8.89 -16.32 6.05
N ASP A 345 -9.63 -17.30 6.56
CA ASP A 345 -10.51 -18.19 5.80
C ASP A 345 -11.97 -17.96 6.22
N GLU A 346 -12.65 -17.02 5.57
CA GLU A 346 -14.01 -16.60 5.92
C GLU A 346 -15.01 -17.77 5.91
N ASP A 347 -14.81 -18.78 5.04
CA ASP A 347 -15.69 -19.94 4.91
C ASP A 347 -15.53 -20.94 6.06
N LYS A 348 -14.33 -21.05 6.64
CA LYS A 348 -14.03 -21.95 7.75
C LYS A 348 -14.15 -21.31 9.13
N CYS A 349 -14.35 -19.99 9.19
CA CYS A 349 -14.36 -19.22 10.43
C CYS A 349 -15.74 -18.80 10.91
N LYS A 350 -16.78 -19.55 10.54
CA LYS A 350 -18.06 -19.47 11.24
C LYS A 350 -17.84 -19.86 12.70
N ILE A 351 -17.84 -18.85 13.57
CA ILE A 351 -18.03 -18.97 15.01
C ILE A 351 -19.51 -19.24 15.26
#